data_AF-A0A526RES5-F1
#
_entry.id   AF-A0A526RES5-F1
#
_cell.length_a   1.000
_cell.length_b   1.000
_cell.length_c   1.000
_cell.angle_alpha   90.00
_cell.angle_beta   90.00
_cell.angle_gamma   90.00
#
_symmetry.space_group_name_H-M   'P 1'
#
loop_
_entity.id
_entity.type
_entity.pdbx_description
1 polymer ?
#
loop_
_entity_poly.entity_id
_entity_poly.type
_entity_poly.pdbx_seq_one_letter_code
_entity_poly.pdbx_strand_id
1 'polypeptide(L)'
;TVQDSEILGVYDRYQFSSIYKGFILKSAFCLYRPNKFLQHYYIERFPSFDKPGKTEYVFKYYGFSFPVADRLFTADFEGIQSNEITFGVYAQVKRNAKRFMFGIASGIAANAFRQPYSTKVALHYKGPGLLQRRHLKELTVIDRGDSSIPREVLQYLGDGSDMIQM
;
A
#
# COMPACT_ATOMS: atom_id res chain seq x y z
N THR A 1 9.05 9.84 19.68
CA THR A 1 10.26 9.15 20.18
C THR A 1 11.20 8.97 19.00
N VAL A 2 12.51 8.90 19.17
CA VAL A 2 13.53 8.90 18.09
C VAL A 2 13.28 7.88 16.96
N GLN A 3 12.49 6.83 17.22
CA GLN A 3 12.07 5.79 16.27
C GLN A 3 11.05 6.25 15.21
N ASP A 4 10.31 7.35 15.44
CA ASP A 4 9.27 7.82 14.52
C ASP A 4 9.85 8.51 13.29
N SER A 5 10.89 9.35 13.46
CA SER A 5 11.48 10.12 12.35
C SER A 5 12.05 9.24 11.24
N GLU A 6 12.42 7.99 11.55
CA GLU A 6 12.94 7.04 10.58
C GLU A 6 11.85 6.39 9.71
N ILE A 7 10.58 6.48 10.08
CA ILE A 7 9.48 5.91 9.30
C ILE A 7 8.56 6.96 8.67
N LEU A 8 8.65 8.22 9.07
CA LEU A 8 7.83 9.26 8.45
C LEU A 8 8.26 9.51 7.01
N GLY A 9 7.27 9.64 6.14
CA GLY A 9 7.47 9.98 4.75
C GLY A 9 6.57 9.20 3.79
N VAL A 10 7.04 9.14 2.56
CA VAL A 10 6.33 8.55 1.43
C VAL A 10 6.92 7.19 1.11
N TYR A 11 6.05 6.25 0.75
CA TYR A 11 6.37 4.90 0.35
C TYR A 11 5.66 4.57 -0.96
N ASP A 12 6.37 3.88 -1.86
CA ASP A 12 5.69 3.08 -2.88
C ASP A 12 5.12 1.83 -2.18
N ARG A 13 3.82 1.59 -2.31
CA ARG A 13 3.10 0.44 -1.74
C ARG A 13 2.76 -0.52 -2.86
N TYR A 14 3.21 -1.77 -2.73
CA TYR A 14 3.02 -2.81 -3.72
C TYR A 14 2.20 -3.95 -3.15
N GLN A 15 1.20 -4.40 -3.92
CA GLN A 15 0.39 -5.59 -3.63
C GLN A 15 -0.14 -6.18 -4.94
N PHE A 16 -0.64 -7.41 -4.92
CA PHE A 16 -1.42 -7.90 -6.08
C PHE A 16 -2.70 -7.09 -6.25
N SER A 17 -3.01 -6.78 -7.50
CA SER A 17 -4.19 -5.99 -7.86
C SER A 17 -5.46 -6.80 -7.65
N SER A 18 -6.42 -6.20 -6.93
CA SER A 18 -7.76 -6.77 -6.72
C SER A 18 -8.68 -6.62 -7.94
N ILE A 19 -8.36 -5.69 -8.85
CA ILE A 19 -9.15 -5.40 -10.04
C ILE A 19 -8.58 -6.10 -11.28
N TYR A 20 -7.26 -6.03 -11.47
CA TYR A 20 -6.57 -6.60 -12.63
C TYR A 20 -5.73 -7.81 -12.20
N LYS A 21 -6.34 -9.00 -12.22
CA LYS A 21 -5.71 -10.25 -11.76
C LYS A 21 -4.36 -10.48 -12.44
N GLY A 22 -3.36 -10.88 -11.66
CA GLY A 22 -1.99 -11.15 -12.14
C GLY A 22 -1.08 -9.93 -12.19
N PHE A 23 -1.62 -8.71 -12.11
CA PHE A 23 -0.84 -7.47 -12.07
C PHE A 23 -0.51 -7.07 -10.63
N ILE A 24 0.58 -6.32 -10.47
CA ILE A 24 0.98 -5.69 -9.22
C ILE A 24 0.49 -4.25 -9.23
N LEU A 25 -0.29 -3.87 -8.22
CA LEU A 25 -0.69 -2.49 -7.98
C LEU A 25 0.45 -1.75 -7.27
N LYS A 26 0.87 -0.62 -7.84
CA LYS A 26 1.73 0.38 -7.19
C LYS A 26 0.87 1.55 -6.73
N SER A 27 0.65 1.65 -5.42
CA SER A 27 0.00 2.78 -4.74
C SER A 27 1.01 3.67 -4.01
N ALA A 28 0.61 4.89 -3.64
CA ALA A 28 1.44 5.78 -2.83
C ALA A 28 0.90 5.84 -1.41
N PHE A 29 1.73 5.44 -0.45
CA PHE A 29 1.43 5.45 0.97
C PHE A 29 2.22 6.55 1.67
N CYS A 30 1.59 7.31 2.55
CA CYS A 30 2.26 8.35 3.31
C CYS A 30 1.99 8.17 4.80
N LEU A 31 3.07 8.06 5.56
CA LEU A 31 3.06 7.99 7.01
C LEU A 31 3.48 9.34 7.58
N TYR A 32 2.61 9.96 8.37
CA TYR A 32 2.80 11.31 8.86
C TYR A 32 2.28 11.47 10.30
N ARG A 33 2.75 12.50 11.00
CA ARG A 33 2.33 12.80 12.35
C ARG A 33 1.98 14.28 12.47
N PRO A 34 0.71 14.66 12.27
CA PRO A 34 0.30 16.05 12.42
C PRO A 34 0.27 16.46 13.89
N ASN A 35 -0.16 15.54 14.78
CA ASN A 35 -0.38 15.78 16.21
C ASN A 35 0.24 14.64 17.06
N LYS A 36 -0.47 14.18 18.09
CA LYS A 36 -0.02 13.08 18.97
C LYS A 36 -0.08 11.70 18.33
N PHE A 37 -0.96 11.51 17.35
CA PHE A 37 -1.19 10.21 16.70
C PHE A 37 -0.45 10.12 15.37
N LEU A 38 0.14 8.95 15.12
CA LEU A 38 0.67 8.60 13.82
C LEU A 38 -0.50 8.23 12.90
N GLN A 39 -0.52 8.84 11.73
CA GLN A 39 -1.58 8.70 10.76
C GLN A 39 -0.99 8.30 9.43
N HIS A 40 -1.82 7.71 8.59
CA HIS A 40 -1.45 7.43 7.21
C HIS A 40 -2.60 7.72 6.28
N TYR A 41 -2.23 7.93 5.03
CA TYR A 41 -3.15 7.88 3.92
C TYR A 41 -2.46 7.23 2.74
N TYR A 42 -3.23 6.58 1.89
CA TYR A 42 -2.70 6.09 0.62
C TYR A 42 -3.69 6.25 -0.52
N ILE A 43 -3.14 6.29 -1.73
CA ILE A 43 -3.90 6.53 -2.95
C ILE A 43 -3.57 5.43 -3.94
N GLU A 44 -4.62 4.85 -4.51
CA GLU A 44 -4.54 3.86 -5.57
C GLU A 44 -5.10 4.45 -6.86
N ARG A 45 -4.49 4.11 -8.00
CA ARG A 45 -4.96 4.52 -9.33
C ARG A 45 -4.93 3.34 -10.27
N PHE A 46 -6.06 3.11 -10.92
CA PHE A 46 -6.24 2.04 -11.90
C PHE A 46 -6.42 2.67 -13.28
N PRO A 47 -5.55 2.33 -14.26
CA PRO A 47 -5.71 2.81 -15.63
C PRO A 47 -6.94 2.17 -16.28
N SER A 48 -7.55 2.87 -17.23
CA SER A 48 -8.58 2.31 -18.09
C SER A 48 -7.91 1.46 -19.17
N PHE A 49 -8.28 0.19 -19.29
CA PHE A 49 -7.82 -0.68 -20.38
C PHE A 49 -8.48 -0.31 -21.72
N ASP A 50 -9.71 0.22 -21.68
CA ASP A 50 -10.43 0.65 -22.89
C ASP A 50 -9.96 2.02 -23.40
N LYS A 51 -9.42 2.87 -22.50
CA LYS A 51 -9.04 4.25 -22.81
C LYS A 51 -7.63 4.56 -22.31
N PRO A 52 -6.60 4.27 -23.13
CA PRO A 52 -5.21 4.56 -22.79
C PRO A 52 -5.02 6.02 -22.32
N GLY A 53 -4.32 6.20 -21.20
CA GLY A 53 -4.07 7.52 -20.60
C GLY A 53 -5.17 8.04 -19.68
N LYS A 54 -6.33 7.36 -19.56
CA LYS A 54 -7.37 7.68 -18.59
C LYS A 54 -7.20 6.84 -17.32
N THR A 55 -7.38 7.45 -16.14
CA THR A 55 -7.58 6.72 -14.88
C THR A 55 -9.06 6.38 -14.73
N GLU A 56 -9.37 5.09 -14.56
CA GLU A 56 -10.76 4.61 -14.41
C GLU A 56 -11.19 4.64 -12.94
N TYR A 57 -10.34 4.17 -12.04
CA TYR A 57 -10.63 4.13 -10.60
C TYR A 57 -9.55 4.83 -9.79
N VAL A 58 -9.99 5.58 -8.78
CA VAL A 58 -9.12 6.21 -7.78
C VAL A 58 -9.71 5.92 -6.41
N PHE A 59 -8.92 5.29 -5.55
CA PHE A 59 -9.29 5.04 -4.17
C PHE A 59 -8.37 5.83 -3.24
N LYS A 60 -8.92 6.33 -2.15
CA LYS A 60 -8.17 7.07 -1.14
C LYS A 60 -8.50 6.54 0.23
N TYR A 61 -7.47 6.15 0.96
CA TYR A 61 -7.62 5.56 2.27
C TYR A 61 -7.03 6.48 3.33
N TYR A 62 -7.66 6.52 4.50
CA TYR A 62 -7.23 7.32 5.64
C TYR A 62 -7.28 6.48 6.90
N GLY A 63 -6.26 6.61 7.75
CA GLY A 63 -6.20 5.80 8.95
C GLY A 63 -5.17 6.21 9.97
N PHE A 64 -5.12 5.38 11.01
CA PHE A 64 -4.15 5.48 12.10
C PHE A 64 -3.13 4.37 12.01
N SER A 65 -1.92 4.68 12.47
CA SER A 65 -0.80 3.77 12.51
C SER A 65 -0.26 3.65 13.94
N PHE A 66 0.12 2.44 14.33
CA PHE A 66 0.55 2.11 15.68
C PHE A 66 1.90 1.38 15.60
N PRO A 67 3.02 2.07 15.86
CA PRO A 67 4.31 1.42 15.92
C PRO A 67 4.43 0.59 17.21
N VAL A 68 4.80 -0.68 17.08
CA VAL A 68 5.07 -1.59 18.20
C VAL A 68 6.39 -2.32 17.90
N ALA A 69 7.43 -1.97 18.66
CA ALA A 69 8.82 -2.35 18.35
C ALA A 69 9.16 -2.01 16.88
N ASP A 70 9.59 -2.98 16.08
CA ASP A 70 9.94 -2.81 14.66
C ASP A 70 8.80 -3.21 13.71
N ARG A 71 7.55 -3.09 14.18
CA ARG A 71 6.33 -3.37 13.42
C ARG A 71 5.45 -2.13 13.37
N LEU A 72 4.84 -1.89 12.21
CA LEU A 72 3.84 -0.85 12.00
C LEU A 72 2.49 -1.53 11.81
N PHE A 73 1.59 -1.34 12.76
CA PHE A 73 0.19 -1.76 12.62
C PHE A 73 -0.62 -0.61 12.02
N THR A 74 -1.53 -0.89 11.11
CA THR A 74 -2.39 0.11 10.47
C THR A 74 -3.85 -0.28 10.53
N ALA A 75 -4.72 0.71 10.67
CA ALA A 75 -6.16 0.58 10.49
C ALA A 75 -6.66 1.78 9.68
N ASP A 76 -7.29 1.53 8.53
CA ASP A 76 -7.77 2.55 7.61
C ASP A 76 -9.10 2.19 6.96
N PHE A 77 -9.78 3.20 6.42
CA PHE A 77 -10.99 3.04 5.65
C PHE A 77 -10.90 3.77 4.29
N GLU A 78 -11.63 3.27 3.30
CA GLU A 78 -11.75 3.93 1.99
C GLU A 78 -12.65 5.17 2.11
N GLY A 79 -12.14 6.35 1.78
CA GLY A 79 -12.77 7.63 2.12
C GLY A 79 -13.90 8.09 1.20
N ILE A 80 -14.06 7.51 0.00
CA ILE A 80 -15.11 7.94 -0.94
C ILE A 80 -16.42 7.22 -0.66
N GLN A 81 -16.36 5.90 -0.53
CA GLN A 81 -17.50 5.03 -0.29
C GLN A 81 -17.68 4.70 1.19
N SER A 82 -16.63 4.86 2.02
CA SER A 82 -16.65 4.55 3.46
C SER A 82 -17.17 3.15 3.76
N ASN A 83 -16.93 2.23 2.83
CA ASN A 83 -17.49 0.90 2.84
C ASN A 83 -16.42 -0.19 2.96
N GLU A 84 -15.15 0.15 3.19
CA GLU A 84 -14.10 -0.83 3.38
C GLU A 84 -13.25 -0.40 4.56
N ILE A 85 -12.95 -1.35 5.46
CA ILE A 85 -11.93 -1.19 6.50
C ILE A 85 -10.81 -2.19 6.23
N THR A 86 -9.58 -1.71 6.35
CA THR A 86 -8.37 -2.49 6.12
C THR A 86 -7.46 -2.41 7.34
N PHE A 87 -6.89 -3.54 7.71
CA PHE A 87 -5.87 -3.66 8.74
C PHE A 87 -4.57 -4.12 8.11
N GLY A 88 -3.44 -3.59 8.58
CA GLY A 88 -2.11 -3.97 8.10
C GLY A 88 -1.14 -4.19 9.24
N VAL A 89 -0.14 -5.04 9.00
CA VAL A 89 1.02 -5.21 9.88
C VAL A 89 2.27 -5.33 9.03
N TYR A 90 3.20 -4.38 9.18
CA TYR A 90 4.41 -4.28 8.37
C TYR A 90 5.66 -4.33 9.24
N ALA A 91 6.61 -5.19 8.89
CA ALA A 91 7.89 -5.33 9.55
C ALA A 91 8.99 -4.58 8.81
N GLN A 92 9.74 -3.74 9.52
CA GLN A 92 10.94 -3.13 8.94
C GLN A 92 12.00 -4.18 8.63
N VAL A 93 12.58 -4.09 7.43
CA VAL A 93 13.72 -4.91 7.04
C VAL A 93 15.00 -4.27 7.55
N LYS A 94 15.51 -4.75 8.68
CA LYS A 94 16.77 -4.28 9.27
C LYS A 94 17.93 -4.48 8.30
N ARG A 95 18.89 -3.53 8.29
CA ARG A 95 20.10 -3.54 7.45
C ARG A 95 19.87 -3.41 5.93
N ASN A 96 18.66 -3.01 5.49
CA ASN A 96 18.40 -2.76 4.08
C ASN A 96 18.60 -1.27 3.75
N ALA A 97 19.59 -0.97 2.89
CA ALA A 97 19.85 0.39 2.42
C ALA A 97 18.65 1.00 1.66
N LYS A 98 17.80 0.16 1.05
CA LYS A 98 16.59 0.57 0.33
C LYS A 98 15.37 0.79 1.22
N ARG A 99 15.47 0.54 2.54
CA ARG A 99 14.43 0.85 3.55
C ARG A 99 13.03 0.33 3.18
N PHE A 100 12.91 -0.99 3.17
CA PHE A 100 11.63 -1.67 2.98
C PHE A 100 10.92 -1.99 4.30
N MET A 101 9.59 -2.02 4.24
CA MET A 101 8.76 -2.77 5.18
C MET A 101 7.94 -3.81 4.43
N PHE A 102 7.84 -5.01 5.00
CA PHE A 102 7.09 -6.12 4.42
C PHE A 102 6.04 -6.62 5.39
N GLY A 103 4.86 -6.96 4.88
CA GLY A 103 3.79 -7.43 5.74
C GLY A 103 2.55 -7.86 5.00
N ILE A 104 1.46 -7.98 5.74
CA ILE A 104 0.16 -8.33 5.20
C ILE A 104 -0.82 -7.18 5.42
N ALA A 105 -1.79 -7.08 4.53
CA ALA A 105 -2.99 -6.28 4.72
C ALA A 105 -4.22 -7.17 4.51
N SER A 106 -5.25 -6.94 5.31
CA SER A 106 -6.53 -7.63 5.21
C SER A 106 -7.66 -6.63 5.30
N GLY A 107 -8.70 -6.82 4.52
CA GLY A 107 -9.86 -5.94 4.54
C GLY A 107 -11.14 -6.67 4.20
N ILE A 108 -12.24 -6.03 4.56
CA ILE A 108 -13.59 -6.46 4.17
C ILE A 108 -14.37 -5.22 3.75
N ALA A 109 -15.05 -5.31 2.62
CA ALA A 109 -16.01 -4.29 2.22
C ALA A 109 -17.40 -4.61 2.80
N ALA A 110 -18.19 -3.59 3.09
CA ALA A 110 -19.50 -3.66 3.72
C ALA A 110 -20.55 -4.31 2.81
N ASN A 111 -20.28 -4.47 1.51
CA ASN A 111 -21.16 -5.20 0.62
C ASN A 111 -20.82 -6.69 0.59
N ALA A 112 -21.81 -7.55 0.86
CA ALA A 112 -21.68 -9.01 0.93
C ALA A 112 -21.12 -9.68 -0.35
N PHE A 113 -20.98 -8.93 -1.45
CA PHE A 113 -20.41 -9.40 -2.71
C PHE A 113 -18.88 -9.30 -2.78
N ARG A 114 -18.23 -8.54 -1.90
CA ARG A 114 -16.77 -8.50 -1.79
C ARG A 114 -16.34 -9.39 -0.64
N GLN A 115 -15.76 -10.53 -0.98
CA GLN A 115 -15.20 -11.46 0.01
C GLN A 115 -14.11 -10.78 0.84
N PRO A 116 -13.98 -11.14 2.12
CA PRO A 116 -12.80 -10.79 2.91
C PRO A 116 -11.53 -11.21 2.16
N TYR A 117 -10.52 -10.37 2.21
CA TYR A 117 -9.23 -10.67 1.59
C TYR A 117 -8.08 -10.48 2.58
N SER A 118 -7.01 -11.21 2.33
CA SER A 118 -5.70 -10.98 2.92
C SER A 118 -4.63 -11.07 1.83
N THR A 119 -3.73 -10.10 1.78
CA THR A 119 -2.69 -10.00 0.75
C THR A 119 -1.35 -9.53 1.32
N LYS A 120 -0.25 -9.96 0.71
CA LYS A 120 1.08 -9.45 1.02
C LYS A 120 1.23 -8.03 0.48
N VAL A 121 1.92 -7.20 1.25
CA VAL A 121 2.18 -5.80 0.92
C VAL A 121 3.64 -5.46 1.19
N ALA A 122 4.27 -4.81 0.22
CA ALA A 122 5.60 -4.23 0.37
C ALA A 122 5.54 -2.70 0.34
N LEU A 123 6.18 -2.07 1.32
CA LEU A 123 6.36 -0.62 1.40
C LEU A 123 7.83 -0.29 1.14
N HIS A 124 8.09 0.54 0.13
CA HIS A 124 9.43 0.97 -0.25
C HIS A 124 9.58 2.47 0.03
N TYR A 125 10.42 2.85 0.99
CA TYR A 125 10.60 4.25 1.35
C TYR A 125 11.16 5.10 0.19
N LYS A 126 10.52 6.23 -0.09
CA LYS A 126 10.86 7.15 -1.20
C LYS A 126 11.45 8.47 -0.73
N GLY A 127 11.20 8.84 0.52
CA GLY A 127 11.71 10.08 1.09
C GLY A 127 10.77 10.71 2.10
N PRO A 128 11.23 11.79 2.75
CA PRO A 128 10.46 12.48 3.77
C PRO A 128 9.32 13.31 3.18
N GLY A 129 8.40 13.75 4.05
CA GLY A 129 7.32 14.67 3.71
C GLY A 129 6.03 13.98 3.27
N LEU A 130 5.12 14.78 2.69
CA LEU A 130 3.80 14.34 2.26
C LEU A 130 3.79 13.94 0.77
N LEU A 131 2.70 13.31 0.32
CA LEU A 131 2.52 13.00 -1.10
C LEU A 131 2.56 14.28 -1.96
N GLN A 132 3.31 14.20 -3.06
CA GLN A 132 3.42 15.24 -4.07
C GLN A 132 2.85 14.73 -5.40
N ARG A 133 2.56 15.65 -6.32
CA ARG A 133 2.05 15.30 -7.67
C ARG A 133 2.91 14.26 -8.40
N ARG A 134 4.23 14.29 -8.22
CA ARG A 134 5.15 13.31 -8.81
C ARG A 134 4.85 11.88 -8.36
N HIS A 135 4.58 11.67 -7.07
CA HIS A 135 4.25 10.34 -6.54
C HIS A 135 2.94 9.80 -7.15
N LEU A 136 1.98 10.70 -7.40
CA LEU A 136 0.68 10.31 -7.97
C LEU A 136 0.74 9.94 -9.45
N LYS A 137 1.75 10.44 -10.19
CA LYS A 137 1.95 10.12 -11.61
C LYS A 137 2.50 8.72 -11.82
N GLU A 138 3.18 8.15 -10.83
CA GLU A 138 3.78 6.82 -10.90
C GLU A 138 2.81 5.69 -10.49
N LEU A 139 1.58 6.03 -10.10
CA LEU A 139 0.59 5.07 -9.61
C LEU A 139 -0.10 4.40 -10.77
N THR A 140 -0.09 3.07 -10.77
CA THR A 140 -0.67 2.25 -11.82
C THR A 140 -0.70 0.78 -11.38
N VAL A 141 -1.28 -0.07 -12.21
CA VAL A 141 -0.95 -1.49 -12.22
C VAL A 141 0.21 -1.76 -13.17
N ILE A 142 1.05 -2.71 -12.80
CA ILE A 142 2.30 -3.06 -13.47
C ILE A 142 2.30 -4.56 -13.71
N ASP A 143 2.71 -4.98 -14.91
CA ASP A 143 2.94 -6.40 -15.20
C ASP A 143 4.05 -6.96 -14.30
N ARG A 144 3.90 -8.20 -13.84
CA ARG A 144 4.86 -8.81 -12.91
C ARG A 144 6.27 -8.95 -13.50
N GLY A 145 6.39 -9.05 -14.83
CA GLY A 145 7.66 -9.09 -15.54
C GLY A 145 8.34 -7.73 -15.73
N ASP A 146 7.69 -6.64 -15.33
CA ASP A 146 8.21 -5.29 -15.54
C ASP A 146 9.42 -4.99 -14.62
N SER A 147 10.50 -4.51 -15.23
CA SER A 147 11.76 -4.18 -14.54
C SER A 147 11.68 -3.00 -13.56
N SER A 148 10.61 -2.21 -13.61
CA SER A 148 10.38 -1.09 -12.69
C SER A 148 10.02 -1.55 -11.27
N ILE A 149 9.63 -2.82 -11.10
CA ILE A 149 9.32 -3.39 -9.79
C ILE A 149 10.63 -3.83 -9.12
N PRO A 150 10.94 -3.34 -7.90
CA PRO A 150 12.12 -3.79 -7.18
C PRO A 150 12.11 -5.31 -6.97
N ARG A 151 13.26 -5.96 -7.15
CA ARG A 151 13.38 -7.42 -7.00
C ARG A 151 12.92 -7.90 -5.62
N GLU A 152 13.19 -7.14 -4.58
CA GLU A 152 12.77 -7.46 -3.21
C GLU A 152 11.23 -7.48 -3.07
N VAL A 153 10.52 -6.63 -3.81
CA VAL A 153 9.05 -6.66 -3.87
C VAL A 153 8.57 -7.94 -4.53
N LEU A 154 9.12 -8.30 -5.69
CA LEU A 154 8.73 -9.53 -6.39
C LEU A 154 9.00 -10.78 -5.55
N GLN A 155 10.14 -10.83 -4.86
CA GLN A 155 10.47 -11.92 -3.95
C GLN A 155 9.51 -12.01 -2.77
N TYR A 156 9.12 -10.87 -2.20
CA TYR A 156 8.21 -10.85 -1.06
C TYR A 156 6.77 -11.22 -1.45
N LEU A 157 6.25 -10.61 -2.52
CA LEU A 157 4.89 -10.85 -3.00
C LEU A 157 4.70 -12.29 -3.51
N GLY A 158 5.75 -12.91 -4.06
CA GLY A 158 5.69 -14.26 -4.61
C GLY A 158 4.86 -14.29 -5.90
N ASP A 159 3.96 -15.26 -6.01
CA ASP A 159 3.09 -15.45 -7.18
C ASP A 159 1.63 -15.06 -6.98
N GLY A 160 1.29 -14.57 -5.78
CA GLY A 160 -0.07 -14.15 -5.44
C GLY A 160 -1.01 -15.30 -5.08
N SER A 161 -0.53 -16.55 -5.08
CA SER A 161 -1.31 -17.72 -4.63
C SER A 161 -1.61 -17.69 -3.12
N ASP A 162 -0.78 -16.99 -2.35
CA ASP A 162 -0.97 -16.77 -0.92
C ASP A 162 -2.09 -15.76 -0.58
N MET A 163 -2.77 -15.19 -1.58
CA MET A 163 -3.92 -14.31 -1.34
C MET A 163 -5.11 -15.17 -0.90
N ILE A 164 -5.41 -15.16 0.39
CA ILE A 164 -6.55 -15.88 0.96
C ILE A 164 -7.81 -15.04 0.71
N GLN A 165 -8.70 -15.57 -0.12
CA GLN A 165 -10.10 -15.13 -0.24
C GLN A 165 -10.96 -16.17 0.46
N MET A 166 -11.77 -15.74 1.44
CA MET A 166 -12.68 -16.62 2.19
C MET A 166 -14.10 -16.53 1.65
#